data_AF-A0A1U9LJK2-F1
#
_entry.id   AF-A0A1U9LJK2-F1
#
_cell.length_a   1.000
_cell.length_b   1.000
_cell.length_c   1.000
_cell.angle_alpha   90.00
_cell.angle_beta   90.00
_cell.angle_gamma   90.00
#
_symmetry.space_group_name_H-M   'P 1'
#
loop_
_entity.id
_entity.type
_entity.pdbx_description
1 polymer ?
#
loop_
_entity_poly.entity_id
_entity_poly.type
_entity_poly.pdbx_seq_one_letter_code
_entity_poly.pdbx_strand_id
1 'polypeptide(L)'
;MRLIDLTGYIQDFSDTAGLIANLDVVVAVDTSTAHLAAAMGKPVIMLSRYDQCWRWLRGKVDTPWYETMRIFQQSVPFEWSEPVNCAGRALKKMRKDKSQGKVLITG
;
A
#
# COMPACT_ATOMS: atom_id res chain seq x y z
N MET A 1 -3.13 3.38 -20.11
CA MET A 1 -3.32 3.70 -18.67
C MET A 1 -3.70 5.17 -18.58
N ARG A 2 -4.75 5.52 -17.84
CA ARG A 2 -5.15 6.92 -17.64
C ARG A 2 -4.63 7.38 -16.28
N LEU A 3 -3.80 8.42 -16.26
CA LEU A 3 -3.39 9.08 -15.03
C LEU A 3 -4.50 10.05 -14.62
N ILE A 4 -4.91 10.01 -13.34
CA ILE A 4 -5.87 10.94 -12.77
C ILE A 4 -5.16 11.62 -11.61
N ASP A 5 -4.96 12.93 -11.72
CA ASP A 5 -4.42 13.76 -10.64
C ASP A 5 -5.59 14.48 -9.94
N LEU A 6 -5.76 14.19 -8.65
CA LEU A 6 -6.79 14.76 -7.80
C LEU A 6 -6.22 15.69 -6.73
N THR A 7 -4.92 15.97 -6.73
CA THR A 7 -4.25 16.74 -5.67
C THR A 7 -4.85 18.13 -5.49
N GLY A 8 -5.33 18.77 -6.57
CA GLY A 8 -6.01 20.06 -6.48
C GLY A 8 -7.32 20.07 -5.66
N TYR A 9 -7.88 18.90 -5.37
CA TYR A 9 -9.10 18.74 -4.56
C TYR A 9 -8.81 18.36 -3.10
N ILE A 10 -7.54 18.23 -2.70
CA ILE A 10 -7.15 17.84 -1.34
C ILE A 10 -6.79 19.12 -0.56
N GLN A 11 -7.67 19.56 0.33
CA GLN A 11 -7.42 20.69 1.23
C GLN A 11 -6.98 20.21 2.61
N ASP A 12 -7.54 19.09 3.08
CA ASP A 12 -7.20 18.50 4.37
C ASP A 12 -7.14 16.96 4.37
N PHE A 13 -6.97 16.38 5.56
CA PHE A 13 -6.89 14.93 5.73
C PHE A 13 -8.22 14.21 5.50
N SER A 14 -9.35 14.89 5.70
CA SER A 14 -10.68 14.35 5.45
C SER A 14 -10.88 14.15 3.95
N ASP A 15 -10.40 15.07 3.11
CA ASP A 15 -10.42 14.90 1.65
C ASP A 15 -9.58 13.70 1.21
N THR A 16 -8.39 13.55 1.81
CA THR A 16 -7.52 12.38 1.55
C THR A 16 -8.22 11.08 1.92
N ALA A 17 -8.89 11.04 3.09
CA ALA A 17 -9.69 9.89 3.51
C ALA A 17 -10.86 9.63 2.55
N GLY A 18 -11.56 10.67 2.11
CA GLY A 18 -12.65 10.58 1.14
C GLY A 18 -12.21 9.96 -0.19
N LEU A 19 -11.03 10.35 -0.69
CA LEU A 19 -10.45 9.71 -1.88
C LEU A 19 -10.10 8.24 -1.63
N ILE A 20 -9.42 7.94 -0.51
CA ILE A 20 -9.07 6.58 -0.10
C ILE A 20 -10.30 5.67 0.01
N ALA A 21 -11.43 6.20 0.49
CA ALA A 21 -12.68 5.45 0.61
C ALA A 21 -13.17 4.86 -0.72
N ASN A 22 -12.86 5.52 -1.84
CA ASN A 22 -13.24 5.10 -3.20
C ASN A 22 -12.21 4.17 -3.85
N LEU A 23 -11.07 3.92 -3.21
CA LEU A 23 -10.01 3.06 -3.74
C LEU A 23 -10.16 1.61 -3.24
N ASP A 24 -9.75 0.68 -4.11
CA ASP A 24 -9.61 -0.75 -3.79
C ASP A 24 -8.34 -1.06 -3.02
N VAL A 25 -7.27 -0.32 -3.30
CA VAL A 25 -5.94 -0.51 -2.74
C VAL A 25 -5.17 0.81 -2.81
N VAL A 26 -4.37 1.08 -1.78
CA VAL A 26 -3.44 2.22 -1.75
C VAL A 26 -2.01 1.70 -1.88
N VAL A 27 -1.24 2.28 -2.80
CA VAL A 27 0.19 2.00 -2.94
C VAL A 27 0.94 3.28 -2.59
N ALA A 28 1.81 3.21 -1.58
CA ALA A 28 2.51 4.39 -1.06
C ALA A 28 3.87 4.01 -0.47
N VAL A 29 4.67 5.03 -0.16
CA VAL A 29 5.83 4.90 0.73
C VAL A 29 5.41 5.17 2.18
N ASP A 30 6.32 4.95 3.14
CA ASP A 30 6.09 5.20 4.57
C ASP A 30 5.74 6.67 4.85
N THR A 31 4.44 6.96 4.86
CA THR A 31 3.84 8.30 4.90
C THR A 31 2.49 8.25 5.58
N SER A 32 1.99 9.41 6.01
CA SER A 32 0.67 9.53 6.63
C SER A 32 -0.47 8.95 5.79
N THR A 33 -0.41 9.02 4.47
CA THR A 33 -1.40 8.44 3.56
C THR A 33 -1.48 6.91 3.68
N ALA A 34 -0.32 6.23 3.82
CA ALA A 34 -0.29 4.78 4.03
C ALA A 34 -0.91 4.38 5.37
N HIS A 35 -0.59 5.14 6.43
CA HIS A 35 -1.15 4.92 7.76
C HIS A 35 -2.65 5.19 7.82
N LEU A 36 -3.12 6.28 7.21
CA LEU A 36 -4.54 6.63 7.13
C LEU A 36 -5.33 5.53 6.41
N ALA A 37 -4.85 5.09 5.24
CA ALA A 37 -5.51 4.03 4.49
C ALA A 37 -5.60 2.71 5.29
N ALA A 38 -4.51 2.33 5.95
CA ALA A 38 -4.49 1.13 6.77
C ALA A 38 -5.40 1.23 8.01
N ALA A 39 -5.43 2.39 8.68
CA ALA A 39 -6.34 2.65 9.80
C ALA A 39 -7.82 2.64 9.38
N MET A 40 -8.12 3.01 8.13
CA MET A 40 -9.45 2.89 7.51
C MET A 40 -9.79 1.45 7.07
N GLY A 41 -8.93 0.47 7.32
CA GLY A 41 -9.13 -0.93 6.91
C GLY A 41 -8.98 -1.18 5.41
N LYS A 42 -8.38 -0.24 4.66
CA LYS A 42 -8.12 -0.45 3.23
C LYS A 42 -6.89 -1.34 3.03
N PRO A 43 -6.85 -2.16 1.96
CA PRO A 43 -5.62 -2.82 1.54
C PRO A 43 -4.53 -1.79 1.23
N VAL A 44 -3.34 -1.97 1.81
CA VAL A 44 -2.18 -1.11 1.55
C VAL A 44 -0.98 -1.92 1.10
N ILE A 45 -0.33 -1.48 0.03
CA ILE A 45 1.01 -1.94 -0.35
C ILE A 45 1.98 -0.79 -0.07
N MET A 46 2.87 -0.98 0.90
CA MET A 46 3.89 -0.01 1.24
C MET A 46 5.22 -0.38 0.60
N LEU A 47 5.80 0.53 -0.18
CA LEU A 47 7.16 0.42 -0.70
C LEU A 47 8.13 1.02 0.33
N SER A 48 9.00 0.19 0.88
CA SER A 48 9.89 0.57 1.97
C SER A 48 11.33 0.67 1.49
N ARG A 49 12.04 1.69 1.96
CA ARG A 49 13.46 1.94 1.65
C ARG A 49 14.38 0.91 2.30
N TYR A 50 15.62 0.80 1.82
CA TYR A 50 16.60 -0.17 2.33
C TYR A 50 16.81 -0.06 3.85
N ASP A 51 17.03 1.15 4.35
CA ASP A 51 17.17 1.49 5.77
C ASP A 51 15.81 1.83 6.40
N GLN A 52 14.86 0.90 6.27
CA GLN A 52 13.51 1.08 6.80
C GLN A 52 13.48 1.30 8.32
N CYS A 53 12.44 1.98 8.80
CA CYS A 53 12.20 2.13 10.23
C CYS A 53 12.13 0.76 10.93
N TRP A 54 12.77 0.64 12.08
CA TRP A 54 12.83 -0.60 12.88
C TRP A 54 11.44 -1.18 13.18
N ARG A 55 10.41 -0.33 13.26
CA ARG A 55 9.03 -0.69 13.57
C ARG A 55 8.40 -1.65 12.55
N TRP A 56 8.96 -1.68 11.34
CA TRP A 56 8.46 -2.51 10.24
C TRP A 56 9.06 -3.91 10.19
N LEU A 57 10.00 -4.24 11.09
CA LEU A 57 10.63 -5.56 11.22
C LEU A 57 11.32 -6.02 9.92
N ARG A 58 12.66 -5.95 9.90
CA ARG A 58 13.43 -6.26 8.69
C ARG A 58 13.10 -7.66 8.14
N GLY A 59 12.89 -7.75 6.83
CA GLY A 59 12.61 -9.02 6.14
C GLY A 59 11.19 -9.55 6.33
N LYS A 60 10.28 -8.78 6.94
CA LYS A 60 8.86 -9.10 7.04
C LYS A 60 8.07 -8.37 5.93
N VAL A 61 7.07 -9.05 5.42
CA VAL A 61 6.11 -8.49 4.45
C VAL A 61 4.82 -8.09 5.16
N ASP A 62 4.49 -8.75 6.26
CA ASP A 62 3.41 -8.37 7.18
C ASP A 62 3.90 -7.38 8.24
N THR A 63 2.96 -6.79 8.97
CA THR A 63 3.25 -5.84 10.04
C THR A 63 2.28 -6.05 11.20
N PRO A 64 2.75 -5.94 12.45
CA PRO A 64 1.88 -6.09 13.62
C PRO A 64 0.90 -4.92 13.80
N TRP A 65 1.14 -3.79 13.13
CA TRP A 65 0.38 -2.57 13.31
C TRP A 65 -0.89 -2.52 12.46
N TYR A 66 -0.85 -3.13 11.27
CA TYR A 66 -1.91 -3.04 10.28
C TYR A 66 -2.06 -4.35 9.52
N GLU A 67 -3.12 -5.10 9.84
CA GLU A 67 -3.41 -6.39 9.20
C GLU A 67 -3.55 -6.27 7.67
N THR A 68 -4.08 -5.13 7.20
CA THR A 68 -4.35 -4.87 5.79
C THR A 68 -3.14 -4.39 4.99
N MET A 69 -1.99 -4.19 5.64
CA MET A 69 -0.78 -3.67 5.02
C MET A 69 0.18 -4.80 4.63
N ARG A 70 0.80 -4.67 3.46
CA ARG A 70 1.93 -5.49 3.01
C ARG A 70 3.09 -4.59 2.62
N ILE A 71 4.30 -4.92 3.09
CA ILE A 71 5.49 -4.10 2.97
C ILE A 71 6.48 -4.80 2.02
N PHE A 72 6.91 -4.10 0.98
CA PHE A 72 7.98 -4.54 0.09
C PHE A 72 9.18 -3.64 0.25
N GLN A 73 10.18 -4.14 0.97
CA GLN A 73 11.41 -3.41 1.32
C GLN A 73 12.48 -3.61 0.24
N GLN A 74 13.22 -2.55 -0.08
CA GLN A 74 14.44 -2.68 -0.88
C GLN A 74 15.44 -3.63 -0.22
N SER A 75 15.92 -4.60 -0.98
CA SER A 75 17.00 -5.52 -0.57
C SER A 75 18.39 -4.89 -0.70
N VAL A 76 18.56 -3.90 -1.58
CA VAL A 76 19.81 -3.14 -1.81
C VAL A 76 19.46 -1.64 -1.93
N PRO A 77 20.29 -0.72 -1.39
CA PRO A 77 20.04 0.72 -1.55
C PRO A 77 19.84 1.12 -3.02
N PHE A 78 18.88 2.02 -3.27
CA PHE A 78 18.54 2.57 -4.59
C PHE A 78 17.98 1.58 -5.64
N GLU A 79 17.97 0.27 -5.35
CA GLU A 79 17.36 -0.74 -6.20
C GLU A 79 15.88 -0.93 -5.87
N TRP A 80 15.00 -0.48 -6.77
CA TRP A 80 13.54 -0.56 -6.59
C TRP A 80 12.86 -1.64 -7.44
N SER A 81 13.60 -2.26 -8.35
CA SER A 81 13.06 -3.25 -9.29
C SER A 81 12.35 -4.40 -8.57
N GLU A 82 12.94 -4.93 -7.51
CA GLU A 82 12.36 -6.04 -6.75
C GLU A 82 11.10 -5.64 -5.97
N PRO A 83 11.10 -4.58 -5.14
CA PRO A 83 9.88 -4.09 -4.48
C PRO A 83 8.73 -3.74 -5.43
N VAL A 84 9.02 -3.07 -6.55
CA VAL A 84 8.00 -2.68 -7.55
C VAL A 84 7.43 -3.93 -8.25
N ASN A 85 8.27 -4.91 -8.56
CA ASN A 85 7.80 -6.18 -9.12
C ASN A 85 6.94 -6.97 -8.13
N CYS A 86 7.30 -6.99 -6.84
CA CYS A 86 6.50 -7.57 -5.76
C CYS A 86 5.12 -6.89 -5.68
N ALA A 87 5.07 -5.55 -5.68
CA ALA A 87 3.83 -4.78 -5.70
C ALA A 87 2.98 -5.09 -6.93
N GLY A 88 3.58 -5.14 -8.13
CA GLY A 88 2.88 -5.50 -9.36
C GLY A 88 2.28 -6.90 -9.34
N ARG A 89 2.97 -7.90 -8.76
CA ARG A 89 2.42 -9.24 -8.55
C ARG A 89 1.26 -9.24 -7.56
N ALA A 90 1.39 -8.54 -6.44
CA ALA A 90 0.34 -8.40 -5.44
C ALA A 90 -0.93 -7.76 -6.02
N LEU A 91 -0.79 -6.67 -6.78
CA LEU A 91 -1.91 -6.02 -7.47
C LEU A 91 -2.61 -6.95 -8.48
N LYS A 92 -1.84 -7.70 -9.27
CA LYS A 92 -2.42 -8.70 -10.21
C LYS A 92 -3.21 -9.77 -9.46
N LYS A 93 -2.72 -10.24 -8.31
CA LYS A 93 -3.42 -11.20 -7.44
C LYS A 93 -4.71 -10.60 -6.87
N MET A 94 -4.64 -9.41 -6.28
CA MET A 94 -5.82 -8.69 -5.74
C MET A 94 -6.89 -8.50 -6.81
N ARG A 95 -6.53 -8.05 -8.01
CA ARG A 95 -7.48 -7.90 -9.12
C ARG A 95 -8.19 -9.23 -9.44
N LYS A 96 -7.46 -10.34 -9.45
CA LYS A 96 -8.03 -11.68 -9.69
C LYS A 96 -8.98 -12.06 -8.55
N ASP A 97 -8.57 -11.89 -7.30
CA ASP A 97 -9.36 -12.22 -6.11
C ASP A 97 -10.67 -11.39 -6.09
N LYS A 98 -10.60 -10.08 -6.40
CA LYS A 98 -11.78 -9.21 -6.54
C LYS A 98 -12.72 -9.64 -7.66
N SER A 99 -12.21 -10.05 -8.83
CA SER A 99 -13.05 -10.56 -9.93
C SER A 99 -13.78 -11.86 -9.60
N GLN A 100 -13.31 -12.58 -8.57
CA GLN A 100 -13.90 -13.83 -8.07
C GLN A 100 -14.78 -13.61 -6.83
N GLY A 101 -15.04 -12.37 -6.43
CA GLY A 101 -15.87 -12.04 -5.26
C GLY A 101 -15.24 -12.40 -3.91
N LYS A 102 -13.92 -12.67 -3.86
CA LYS A 102 -13.21 -12.89 -2.60
C LYS A 102 -12.93 -11.56 -1.92
N VAL A 103 -13.08 -11.53 -0.60
CA VAL A 103 -12.60 -10.42 0.23
C VAL A 103 -11.08 -10.33 0.02
N LEU A 104 -10.59 -9.13 -0.29
CA LEU A 104 -9.19 -8.90 -0.69
C LEU A 104 -8.16 -9.17 0.40
N ILE A 105 -8.60 -9.55 1.60
CA ILE A 105 -7.74 -9.78 2.76
C ILE A 105 -8.37 -10.88 3.63
N THR A 106 -7.88 -12.11 3.49
CA THR A 106 -7.93 -13.14 4.53
C THR A 106 -6.63 -13.91 4.49
N GLY A 107 -5.89 -13.89 5.61
CA GLY A 107 -4.77 -14.77 5.97
C GLY A 107 -3.62 -14.85 4.97
#